data_AF-A0A972V577-F1
#
_entry.id   AF-A0A972V577-F1
#
_cell.length_a   1.000
_cell.length_b   1.000
_cell.length_c   1.000
_cell.angle_alpha   90.00
_cell.angle_beta   90.00
_cell.angle_gamma   90.00
#
_symmetry.space_group_name_H-M   'P 1'
#
loop_
_entity.id
_entity.type
_entity.pdbx_description
1 polymer ?
#
loop_
_entity_poly.entity_id
_entity_poly.type
_entity_poly.pdbx_seq_one_letter_code
_entity_poly.pdbx_strand_id
1 'polypeptide(L)' 'MTGKVCWVLSNGRAGTVNQCLGLAEAVGLPYIVKQVPVRAPWRWLPPRLWRSA' A
#
# COMPACT_ATOMS: atom_id res chain seq x y z
N MET A 1 22.74 -10.00 11.12
CA MET A 1 22.61 -8.69 10.45
C MET A 1 21.14 -8.50 10.10
N THR A 2 20.42 -7.63 10.79
CA THR A 2 19.00 -7.38 10.48
C THR A 2 18.93 -6.46 9.27
N GLY A 3 18.89 -7.05 8.06
CA GLY A 3 18.73 -6.29 6.82
C GLY A 3 17.43 -5.49 6.84
N LYS A 4 17.48 -4.20 6.50
CA LYS A 4 16.27 -3.37 6.38
C LYS A 4 15.56 -3.75 5.08
N VAL A 5 14.27 -4.07 5.17
CA VAL A 5 13.41 -4.40 4.04
C VAL A 5 12.42 -3.25 3.84
N CYS A 6 12.28 -2.76 2.62
CA CYS A 6 11.33 -1.72 2.28
C CYS A 6 9.94 -2.33 2.07
N TRP A 7 8.89 -1.74 2.65
CA TRP A 7 7.52 -2.20 2.41
C TRP A 7 6.80 -1.22 1.50
N VAL A 8 6.38 -1.72 0.33
CA VAL A 8 5.57 -0.98 -0.63
C VAL A 8 4.11 -1.26 -0.31
N LEU A 9 3.46 -0.34 0.39
CA LEU A 9 2.06 -0.46 0.80
C LEU A 9 1.14 0.32 -0.15
N SER A 10 0.10 -0.33 -0.68
CA SER A 10 -0.86 0.33 -1.58
C SER A 10 -2.25 -0.27 -1.47
N ASN A 11 -3.27 0.53 -1.79
CA ASN A 11 -4.67 0.10 -1.87
C ASN A 11 -5.03 -0.58 -3.21
N GLY A 12 -4.04 -0.80 -4.08
CA GLY A 12 -4.23 -1.47 -5.37
C GLY A 12 -4.57 -0.53 -6.54
N ARG A 13 -4.58 0.80 -6.33
CA ARG A 13 -4.74 1.75 -7.44
C ARG A 13 -3.48 1.75 -8.31
N ALA A 14 -3.63 1.32 -9.57
CA ALA A 14 -2.50 1.11 -10.50
C ALA A 14 -1.54 2.31 -10.60
N GLY A 15 -2.06 3.55 -10.66
CA GLY A 15 -1.22 4.75 -10.69
C GLY A 15 -0.36 4.92 -9.43
N THR A 16 -0.95 4.72 -8.25
CA THR A 16 -0.23 4.81 -6.97
C THR A 16 0.78 3.68 -6.80
N VAL A 17 0.44 2.47 -7.25
CA VAL A 17 1.34 1.30 -7.19
C VAL A 17 2.62 1.57 -7.99
N ASN A 18 2.52 2.05 -9.23
CA ASN A 18 3.71 2.35 -10.04
C ASN A 18 4.62 3.39 -9.41
N GLN A 19 4.05 4.43 -8.80
CA GLN A 19 4.85 5.46 -8.11
C GLN A 19 5.61 4.88 -6.90
N CYS A 20 4.94 4.05 -6.08
CA CYS A 20 5.60 3.43 -4.94
C CYS A 20 6.67 2.41 -5.35
N LEU A 21 6.46 1.68 -6.46
CA LEU A 21 7.46 0.76 -7.02
C LEU A 21 8.69 1.51 -7.52
N GLY A 22 8.50 2.57 -8.31
CA GLY A 22 9.63 3.39 -8.80
C GLY A 22 10.44 4.01 -7.66
N LEU A 23 9.78 4.42 -6.57
CA LEU A 23 10.48 4.89 -5.38
C LEU A 23 11.26 3.76 -4.68
N ALA A 24 10.67 2.57 -4.55
CA ALA A 24 11.35 1.42 -3.94
C ALA A 24 12.56 0.95 -4.75
N GLU A 25 12.47 0.99 -6.08
CA GLU A 25 13.58 0.73 -6.99
C GLU A 25 14.69 1.78 -6.84
N ALA A 26 14.34 3.07 -6.77
CA ALA A 26 15.30 4.15 -6.57
C ALA A 26 16.02 4.08 -5.22
N VAL A 27 15.36 3.57 -4.18
CA VAL A 27 15.95 3.37 -2.83
C VAL A 27 16.95 2.21 -2.80
N GLY A 28 16.89 1.27 -3.75
CA GLY A 28 17.87 0.18 -3.88
C GLY A 28 17.85 -0.84 -2.73
N LEU A 29 16.78 -0.87 -1.92
CA LEU A 29 16.58 -1.86 -0.86
C LEU A 29 15.70 -3.02 -1.37
N PRO A 30 15.89 -4.25 -0.85
CA PRO A 30 14.94 -5.32 -1.09
C PRO A 30 13.56 -4.87 -0.59
N TYR A 31 12.54 -4.97 -1.44
CA TYR A 31 11.20 -4.51 -1.11
C TYR A 31 10.15 -5.62 -1.21
N ILE A 32 9.12 -5.51 -0.38
CA ILE A 32 7.95 -6.38 -0.36
C ILE A 32 6.72 -5.55 -0.67
N VAL A 33 5.96 -5.96 -1.69
CA VAL A 33 4.70 -5.31 -2.06
C VAL A 33 3.57 -5.88 -1.20
N LYS A 34 2.91 -5.01 -0.44
CA LYS A 34 1.74 -5.32 0.38
C LYS A 34 0.53 -4.55 -0.13
N GLN A 35 -0.37 -5.26 -0.80
CA GLN A 35 -1.64 -4.69 -1.24
C GLN A 35 -2.70 -4.86 -0.14
N VAL A 36 -3.26 -3.74 0.32
CA VAL A 36 -4.34 -3.70 1.30
C VAL A 36 -5.56 -3.05 0.64
N PRO A 37 -6.32 -3.81 -0.18
CA PRO A 37 -7.51 -3.26 -0.82
C PRO A 37 -8.59 -3.00 0.23
N VAL A 38 -9.35 -1.93 0.02
CA VAL A 38 -10.56 -1.67 0.82
C VAL A 38 -11.58 -2.75 0.49
N ARG A 39 -11.94 -3.56 1.48
CA ARG A 39 -12.92 -4.64 1.35
C ARG A 39 -14.34 -4.13 1.62
N ALA A 40 -15.33 -4.86 1.13
CA ALA A 40 -16.72 -4.61 1.52
C ALA A 40 -16.89 -4.83 3.04
N PRO A 41 -17.81 -4.12 3.70
CA PRO A 41 -18.67 -3.03 3.21
C PRO A 41 -18.00 -1.66 3.00
N TRP A 42 -16.80 -1.42 3.57
CA TRP A 42 -16.11 -0.12 3.50
C TRP A 42 -15.80 0.35 2.07
N ARG A 43 -15.70 -0.58 1.12
CA ARG A 43 -15.56 -0.25 -0.31
C ARG A 43 -16.75 0.54 -0.86
N TRP A 44 -17.94 0.34 -0.31
CA TRP A 44 -19.19 0.96 -0.77
C TRP A 44 -19.63 2.11 0.12
N LEU A 45 -19.25 2.07 1.39
CA LEU A 45 -19.60 3.11 2.35
C LEU A 45 -18.71 4.35 2.14
N PRO A 46 -19.28 5.56 2.08
CA PRO A 46 -18.48 6.77 2.15
C PRO A 46 -17.63 6.80 3.44
N PRO A 47 -16.45 7.42 3.44
CA PRO A 47 -15.52 7.40 4.58
C PRO A 47 -16.13 7.86 5.91
N ARG A 48 -17.13 8.75 5.87
CA ARG A 48 -17.88 9.20 7.06
C ARG A 48 -18.63 8.10 7.80
N LEU A 49 -18.93 6.99 7.12
CA LEU A 49 -19.62 5.82 7.67
C LEU A 49 -18.65 4.69 8.03
N TRP A 50 -17.35 4.88 7.86
CA TRP A 50 -16.36 3.92 8.32
C TRP A 50 -16.28 3.99 9.84
N ARG A 51 -16.33 2.83 10.50
CA ARG A 51 -16.09 2.78 11.95
C ARG A 51 -14.68 3.28 12.21
N SER A 52 -14.59 4.43 12.86
CA SER A 52 -13.36 4.94 13.44
C SER A 52 -13.24 4.23 14.79
N ALA A 53 -12.56 3.10 14.81
CA ALA A 53 -12.13 2.45 16.06
C ALA A 53 -10.79 3.04 16.49
#